data_AF-A0A2N3GJE7-F1
#
_entry.id   AF-A0A2N3GJE7-F1
#
_cell.length_a   1.000
_cell.length_b   1.000
_cell.length_c   1.000
_cell.angle_alpha   90.00
_cell.angle_beta   90.00
_cell.angle_gamma   90.00
#
_symmetry.space_group_name_H-M   'P 1'
#
loop_
_entity.id
_entity.type
_entity.pdbx_description
1 polymer ?
#
loop_
_entity_poly.entity_id
_entity_poly.type
_entity_poly.pdbx_seq_one_letter_code
_entity_poly.pdbx_strand_id
1 'polypeptide(L)'
;MGFLDKYVQMVSGPAPDMPVLMGGLLAEGDTFLSWTTATPEAVESDGSGGVSSDPFNRLLNMAVKAAVSAHSASKHIGGAEGSIARTLPRDGEQLTLVVSQAGLSAWRGNGYHGNVPEPLYRIAGEHVATVTDTGQRRQGKAAVCRVDFVDGSFFDYCLYINQDEFLEACRKRWGI
;
A
#
# COMPACT_ATOMS: atom_id res chain seq x y z
N MET A 1 -17.37 20.34 -0.59
CA MET A 1 -17.82 19.11 0.08
C MET A 1 -19.25 18.83 -0.32
N GLY A 2 -19.49 17.68 -0.94
CA GLY A 2 -20.80 17.29 -1.47
C GLY A 2 -21.74 16.75 -0.39
N PHE A 3 -23.04 16.67 -0.69
CA PHE A 3 -24.03 16.07 0.20
C PHE A 3 -23.76 14.58 0.50
N LEU A 4 -23.12 13.86 -0.43
CA LEU A 4 -22.69 12.48 -0.25
C LEU A 4 -21.58 12.34 0.80
N ASP A 5 -20.62 13.28 0.84
CA ASP A 5 -19.54 13.29 1.85
C ASP A 5 -20.11 13.39 3.27
N LYS A 6 -21.18 14.18 3.46
CA LYS A 6 -21.87 14.33 4.74
C LYS A 6 -22.60 13.07 5.17
N TYR A 7 -23.24 12.37 4.24
CA TYR A 7 -23.94 11.12 4.54
C TYR A 7 -22.97 9.99 4.87
N VAL A 8 -21.86 9.87 4.12
CA VAL A 8 -20.80 8.90 4.43
C VAL A 8 -20.18 9.20 5.80
N GLN A 9 -19.89 10.46 6.13
CA GLN A 9 -19.41 10.81 7.47
C GLN A 9 -20.42 10.50 8.59
N MET A 10 -21.72 10.67 8.35
CA MET A 10 -22.76 10.36 9.33
C MET A 10 -22.87 8.86 9.64
N VAL A 11 -22.62 8.01 8.63
CA VAL A 11 -22.71 6.54 8.77
C VAL A 11 -21.38 5.93 9.24
N SER A 12 -20.25 6.54 8.87
CA SER A 12 -18.91 6.02 9.17
C SER A 12 -18.30 6.52 10.47
N GLY A 13 -18.90 7.54 11.10
CA GLY A 13 -18.33 8.22 12.26
C GLY A 13 -17.22 9.22 11.86
N PRO A 14 -16.71 9.99 12.83
CA PRO A 14 -15.57 10.88 12.59
C PRO A 14 -14.35 10.06 12.13
N ALA A 15 -13.55 10.63 11.23
CA ALA A 15 -12.29 10.01 10.85
C ALA A 15 -11.41 9.80 12.10
N PRO A 16 -10.73 8.65 12.23
CA PRO A 16 -9.86 8.40 13.37
C PRO A 16 -8.71 9.41 13.40
N ASP A 17 -8.34 9.84 14.60
CA ASP A 17 -7.09 10.57 14.83
C ASP A 17 -5.94 9.56 14.72
N MET A 18 -5.45 9.37 13.50
CA MET A 18 -4.43 8.38 13.19
C MET A 18 -3.11 8.61 13.93
N PRO A 19 -2.59 9.83 14.09
CA PRO A 19 -1.45 10.09 14.98
C PRO A 19 -1.65 9.57 16.40
N VAL A 20 -2.81 9.83 17.02
CA VAL A 20 -3.12 9.35 18.39
C VAL A 20 -3.28 7.84 18.43
N LEU A 21 -4.04 7.28 17.48
CA LEU A 21 -4.29 5.85 17.37
C LEU A 21 -2.99 5.06 17.17
N MET A 22 -2.18 5.46 16.20
CA MET A 22 -0.93 4.79 15.90
C MET A 22 0.12 5.03 16.98
N GLY A 23 0.15 6.19 17.62
CA GLY A 23 1.04 6.45 18.76
C GLY A 23 0.86 5.44 19.91
N GLY A 24 -0.35 4.91 20.11
CA GLY A 24 -0.61 3.85 21.09
C GLY A 24 -0.29 2.42 20.61
N LEU A 25 -0.13 2.22 19.30
CA LEU A 25 0.11 0.90 18.69
C LEU A 25 1.58 0.66 18.28
N LEU A 26 2.33 1.75 18.06
CA LEU A 26 3.76 1.69 17.82
C LEU A 26 4.50 1.21 19.07
N ALA A 27 5.73 0.73 18.87
CA ALA A 27 6.57 0.31 19.99
C ALA A 27 6.88 1.50 20.91
N GLU A 28 7.13 1.22 22.19
CA GLU A 28 7.48 2.28 23.15
C GLU A 28 8.71 3.06 22.67
N GLY A 29 8.60 4.39 22.62
CA GLY A 29 9.65 5.28 22.14
C GLY A 29 9.73 5.45 20.62
N ASP A 30 8.89 4.75 19.84
CA ASP A 30 8.82 4.94 18.39
C ASP A 30 7.90 6.11 18.03
N THR A 31 8.49 7.18 17.52
CA THR A 31 7.77 8.40 17.16
C THR A 31 7.08 8.24 15.81
N PHE A 32 5.75 8.38 15.80
CA PHE A 32 4.95 8.49 14.59
C PHE A 32 5.37 9.71 13.73
N LEU A 33 5.52 9.52 12.42
CA LEU A 33 5.86 10.61 11.49
C LEU A 33 4.72 10.93 10.53
N SER A 34 4.17 9.92 9.85
CA SER A 34 3.03 10.08 8.95
C SER A 34 2.36 8.75 8.65
N TRP A 35 1.20 8.81 8.01
CA TRP A 35 0.43 7.66 7.58
C TRP A 35 -0.24 7.91 6.24
N THR A 36 -0.60 6.83 5.56
CA THR A 36 -1.45 6.83 4.37
C THR A 36 -2.25 5.53 4.30
N THR A 37 -3.38 5.53 3.61
CA THR A 37 -3.98 4.28 3.15
C THR A 37 -3.36 3.89 1.82
N ALA A 38 -2.97 2.63 1.67
CA ALA A 38 -2.38 2.14 0.44
C ALA A 38 -2.86 0.74 0.06
N THR A 39 -2.69 0.36 -1.20
CA THR A 39 -2.80 -1.02 -1.67
C THR A 39 -1.51 -1.41 -2.37
N PRO A 40 -1.08 -2.69 -2.30
CA PRO A 40 -0.04 -3.19 -3.18
C PRO A 40 -0.41 -3.02 -4.66
N GLU A 41 0.47 -2.44 -5.46
CA GLU A 41 0.27 -2.32 -6.92
C GLU A 41 0.48 -3.64 -7.68
N ALA A 42 0.88 -4.69 -6.97
CA ALA A 42 1.13 -6.01 -7.53
C ALA A 42 -0.15 -6.74 -8.03
N VAL A 43 -1.33 -6.15 -7.84
CA VAL A 43 -2.62 -6.70 -8.27
C VAL A 43 -3.32 -5.70 -9.19
N GLU A 44 -3.47 -6.06 -10.46
CA GLU A 44 -4.46 -5.39 -11.29
C GLU A 44 -5.85 -5.70 -10.72
N SER A 45 -6.56 -4.66 -10.28
CA SER A 45 -7.98 -4.76 -9.99
C SER A 45 -8.71 -5.05 -11.31
N ASP A 46 -9.18 -6.28 -11.46
CA ASP A 46 -9.72 -6.92 -12.67
C ASP A 46 -10.85 -6.08 -13.29
N GLY A 47 -10.49 -5.18 -14.22
CA GLY A 47 -11.43 -4.45 -15.06
C GLY A 47 -11.90 -5.32 -16.21
N SER A 48 -13.04 -6.01 -16.03
CA SER A 48 -13.93 -6.51 -17.09
C SER A 48 -13.27 -7.27 -18.27
N GLY A 49 -12.80 -8.50 -18.03
CA GLY A 49 -12.48 -9.47 -19.10
C GLY A 49 -13.61 -10.48 -19.28
N GLY A 50 -14.38 -10.35 -20.36
CA GLY A 50 -15.59 -11.15 -20.65
C GLY A 50 -15.41 -12.66 -20.45
N VAL A 51 -16.37 -13.27 -19.74
CA VAL A 51 -16.42 -14.71 -19.49
C VAL A 51 -16.82 -15.42 -20.79
N SER A 52 -15.84 -16.00 -21.48
CA SER A 52 -16.06 -16.98 -22.53
C SER A 52 -16.61 -18.29 -21.95
N SER A 53 -17.61 -18.88 -22.61
CA SER A 53 -18.26 -20.14 -22.23
C SER A 53 -17.50 -21.40 -22.70
N ASP A 54 -16.39 -21.23 -23.43
CA ASP A 54 -15.64 -22.34 -24.03
C ASP A 54 -14.48 -22.79 -23.11
N PRO A 55 -14.40 -24.07 -22.68
CA PRO A 55 -13.42 -24.57 -21.73
C PRO A 55 -11.96 -24.38 -22.15
N PHE A 56 -11.65 -24.47 -23.45
CA PHE A 56 -10.27 -24.31 -23.94
C PHE A 56 -9.86 -22.84 -23.94
N ASN A 57 -10.79 -21.94 -24.29
CA ASN A 57 -10.59 -20.50 -24.19
C ASN A 57 -10.53 -20.02 -22.74
N ARG A 58 -11.21 -20.69 -21.80
CA ARG A 58 -11.04 -20.44 -20.35
C ARG A 58 -9.64 -20.78 -19.88
N LEU A 59 -9.07 -21.91 -20.30
CA LEU A 59 -7.72 -22.33 -19.90
C LEU A 59 -6.67 -21.38 -20.47
N LEU A 60 -6.81 -21.00 -21.76
CA LEU A 60 -5.96 -20.00 -22.39
C LEU A 60 -6.11 -18.62 -21.75
N ASN A 61 -7.34 -18.18 -21.46
CA ASN A 61 -7.57 -16.92 -20.74
C ASN A 61 -7.00 -16.96 -19.32
N MET A 62 -7.02 -18.10 -18.62
CA MET A 62 -6.37 -18.21 -17.31
C MET A 62 -4.85 -18.16 -17.41
N ALA A 63 -4.24 -18.84 -18.38
CA ALA A 63 -2.80 -18.80 -18.59
C ALA A 63 -2.33 -17.42 -19.03
N VAL A 64 -3.09 -16.75 -19.91
CA VAL A 64 -2.85 -15.36 -20.33
C VAL A 64 -3.05 -14.41 -19.16
N LYS A 65 -4.14 -14.55 -18.36
CA LYS A 65 -4.32 -13.76 -17.14
C LYS A 65 -3.18 -13.98 -16.16
N ALA A 66 -2.75 -15.21 -15.92
CA ALA A 66 -1.62 -15.52 -15.05
C ALA A 66 -0.31 -14.92 -15.58
N ALA A 67 -0.07 -14.96 -16.88
CA ALA A 67 1.10 -14.37 -17.52
C ALA A 67 1.07 -12.82 -17.48
N VAL A 68 -0.10 -12.21 -17.71
CA VAL A 68 -0.31 -10.76 -17.62
C VAL A 68 -0.18 -10.30 -16.17
N SER A 69 -0.78 -10.98 -15.21
CA SER A 69 -0.61 -10.70 -13.78
C SER A 69 0.85 -10.90 -13.34
N ALA A 70 1.56 -11.91 -13.85
CA ALA A 70 2.99 -12.09 -13.56
C ALA A 70 3.87 -10.99 -14.18
N HIS A 71 3.51 -10.50 -15.37
CA HIS A 71 4.21 -9.41 -16.05
C HIS A 71 3.90 -8.03 -15.46
N SER A 72 2.69 -7.81 -14.95
CA SER A 72 2.33 -6.60 -14.20
C SER A 72 2.93 -6.62 -12.79
N ALA A 73 2.97 -7.78 -12.12
CA ALA A 73 3.65 -7.94 -10.83
C ALA A 73 5.17 -7.71 -10.92
N SER A 74 5.83 -8.07 -12.03
CA SER A 74 7.28 -7.83 -12.19
C SER A 74 7.64 -6.35 -12.38
N LYS A 75 6.67 -5.50 -12.74
CA LYS A 75 6.86 -4.04 -12.82
C LYS A 75 6.80 -3.36 -11.45
N HIS A 76 6.06 -3.96 -10.52
CA HIS A 76 5.72 -3.40 -9.22
C HIS A 76 6.39 -4.11 -8.04
N ILE A 77 6.96 -5.29 -8.27
CA ILE A 77 7.80 -6.02 -7.31
C ILE A 77 9.04 -6.53 -8.04
N GLY A 78 10.20 -6.02 -7.63
CA GLY A 78 11.50 -6.45 -8.11
C GLY A 78 12.35 -7.09 -7.03
N GLY A 79 13.49 -7.66 -7.43
CA GLY A 79 14.43 -8.33 -6.53
C GLY A 79 14.50 -9.84 -6.72
N ALA A 80 15.62 -10.40 -6.25
CA ALA A 80 15.91 -11.84 -6.28
C ALA A 80 14.97 -12.63 -5.35
N GLU A 81 14.92 -13.95 -5.54
CA GLU A 81 14.24 -14.84 -4.58
C GLU A 81 14.82 -14.68 -3.18
N GLY A 82 13.95 -14.65 -2.16
CA GLY A 82 14.35 -14.40 -0.76
C GLY A 82 14.57 -12.94 -0.38
N SER A 83 14.48 -12.00 -1.33
CA SER A 83 14.54 -10.56 -1.02
C SER A 83 13.35 -10.07 -0.21
N ILE A 84 13.52 -8.94 0.48
CA ILE A 84 12.50 -8.31 1.32
C ILE A 84 11.20 -8.12 0.54
N ALA A 85 11.25 -7.51 -0.64
CA ALA A 85 10.07 -7.26 -1.46
C ALA A 85 9.30 -8.55 -1.81
N ARG A 86 10.00 -9.69 -1.95
CA ARG A 86 9.37 -10.98 -2.29
C ARG A 86 8.63 -11.61 -1.12
N THR A 87 8.97 -11.23 0.12
CA THR A 87 8.29 -11.68 1.35
C THR A 87 7.06 -10.85 1.71
N LEU A 88 6.89 -9.68 1.09
CA LEU A 88 5.76 -8.80 1.40
C LEU A 88 4.44 -9.34 0.82
N PRO A 89 3.32 -9.20 1.57
CA PRO A 89 2.00 -9.52 1.07
C PRO A 89 1.69 -8.73 -0.21
N ARG A 90 1.07 -9.43 -1.16
CA ARG A 90 0.73 -8.89 -2.49
C ARG A 90 -0.76 -8.81 -2.71
N ASP A 91 -1.57 -9.15 -1.72
CA ASP A 91 -3.01 -9.05 -1.81
C ASP A 91 -3.43 -7.59 -1.98
N GLY A 92 -4.42 -7.32 -2.83
CA GLY A 92 -4.95 -5.98 -3.06
C GLY A 92 -5.77 -5.42 -1.88
N GLU A 93 -5.53 -5.92 -0.66
CA GLU A 93 -6.15 -5.42 0.56
C GLU A 93 -5.71 -3.98 0.80
N GLN A 94 -6.64 -3.13 1.25
CA GLN A 94 -6.30 -1.78 1.68
C GLN A 94 -5.61 -1.85 3.05
N LEU A 95 -4.40 -1.33 3.08
CA LEU A 95 -3.53 -1.25 4.25
C LEU A 95 -3.47 0.18 4.76
N THR A 96 -3.18 0.34 6.05
CA THR A 96 -2.62 1.57 6.60
C THR A 96 -1.12 1.44 6.63
N LEU A 97 -0.42 2.24 5.83
CA LEU A 97 1.03 2.39 5.91
C LEU A 97 1.38 3.49 6.90
N VAL A 98 2.32 3.21 7.77
CA VAL A 98 2.81 4.15 8.78
C VAL A 98 4.32 4.26 8.70
N VAL A 99 4.78 5.51 8.64
CA VAL A 99 6.19 5.86 8.75
C VAL A 99 6.42 6.38 10.16
N SER A 100 7.39 5.80 10.83
CA SER A 100 7.79 6.15 12.18
C SER A 100 9.31 6.33 12.27
N GLN A 101 9.83 6.71 13.43
CA GLN A 101 11.27 6.82 13.65
C GLN A 101 11.99 5.46 13.62
N ALA A 102 11.29 4.36 13.87
CA ALA A 102 11.84 3.01 13.76
C ALA A 102 11.81 2.47 12.32
N GLY A 103 10.82 2.82 11.49
CA GLY A 103 10.75 2.28 10.13
C GLY A 103 9.45 2.53 9.38
N LEU A 104 9.16 1.60 8.47
CA LEU A 104 7.90 1.52 7.72
C LEU A 104 7.12 0.32 8.24
N SER A 105 5.82 0.50 8.49
CA SER A 105 4.95 -0.60 8.90
C SER A 105 3.64 -0.58 8.16
N ALA A 106 3.04 -1.76 7.98
CA ALA A 106 1.72 -1.91 7.43
C ALA A 106 0.78 -2.56 8.43
N TRP A 107 -0.47 -2.10 8.40
CA TRP A 107 -1.52 -2.51 9.30
C TRP A 107 -2.79 -2.79 8.49
N ARG A 108 -3.52 -3.84 8.87
CA ARG A 108 -4.85 -4.13 8.31
C ARG A 108 -5.89 -3.24 8.98
N GLY A 109 -6.82 -2.77 8.17
CA GLY A 109 -7.82 -1.80 8.60
C GLY A 109 -7.26 -0.38 8.66
N ASN A 110 -8.17 0.58 8.70
CA ASN A 110 -7.90 2.01 8.57
C ASN A 110 -8.36 2.83 9.77
N GLY A 111 -8.67 2.17 10.90
CA GLY A 111 -9.18 2.82 12.11
C GLY A 111 -10.64 3.26 12.03
N TYR A 112 -11.28 3.19 10.86
CA TYR A 112 -12.69 3.56 10.70
C TYR A 112 -13.59 2.53 11.40
N HIS A 113 -14.76 2.99 11.84
CA HIS A 113 -15.75 2.21 12.60
C HIS A 113 -15.25 1.68 13.96
N GLY A 114 -14.20 2.26 14.53
CA GLY A 114 -13.65 1.84 15.82
C GLY A 114 -12.84 0.55 15.78
N ASN A 115 -12.54 0.03 14.58
CA ASN A 115 -11.67 -1.12 14.42
C ASN A 115 -10.22 -0.73 14.67
N VAL A 116 -9.59 -1.33 15.68
CA VAL A 116 -8.16 -1.15 15.95
C VAL A 116 -7.36 -1.78 14.80
N PRO A 117 -6.46 -1.05 14.13
CA PRO A 117 -5.61 -1.61 13.08
C PRO A 117 -4.76 -2.78 13.60
N GLU A 118 -4.70 -3.86 12.84
CA GLU A 118 -3.91 -5.04 13.19
C GLU A 118 -2.55 -5.01 12.49
N PRO A 119 -1.43 -5.27 13.19
CA PRO A 119 -0.11 -5.24 12.57
C PRO A 119 0.03 -6.36 11.52
N LEU A 120 0.46 -6.00 10.31
CA LEU A 120 0.73 -6.96 9.24
C LEU A 120 2.23 -7.25 9.11
N TYR A 121 3.04 -6.20 8.95
CA TYR A 121 4.49 -6.31 8.94
C TYR A 121 5.15 -5.01 9.40
N ARG A 122 6.43 -5.10 9.76
CA ARG A 122 7.30 -3.97 10.08
C ARG A 122 8.64 -4.15 9.37
N ILE A 123 9.12 -3.09 8.75
CA ILE A 123 10.39 -3.01 8.05
C ILE A 123 11.21 -1.96 8.79
N ALA A 124 12.33 -2.39 9.40
CA ALA A 124 13.24 -1.48 10.06
C ALA A 124 13.74 -0.41 9.09
N GLY A 125 13.92 0.81 9.57
CA GLY A 125 14.33 1.95 8.73
C GLY A 125 15.64 1.70 7.98
N GLU A 126 16.56 0.94 8.57
CA GLU A 126 17.83 0.50 7.99
C GLU A 126 17.69 -0.46 6.81
N HIS A 127 16.53 -1.07 6.61
CA HIS A 127 16.24 -1.93 5.46
C HIS A 127 15.57 -1.18 4.30
N VAL A 128 15.10 0.05 4.53
CA VAL A 128 14.53 0.91 3.50
C VAL A 128 15.63 1.81 2.95
N ALA A 129 15.90 1.70 1.64
CA ALA A 129 16.87 2.55 0.97
C ALA A 129 16.24 3.90 0.58
N THR A 130 15.13 3.86 -0.17
CA THR A 130 14.42 5.07 -0.61
C THR A 130 12.92 4.81 -0.69
N VAL A 131 12.15 5.90 -0.56
CA VAL A 131 10.73 5.90 -0.93
C VAL A 131 10.51 7.04 -1.89
N THR A 132 10.03 6.74 -3.10
CA THR A 132 9.95 7.70 -4.19
C THR A 132 8.59 7.69 -4.85
N ASP A 133 8.07 8.87 -5.17
CA ASP A 133 6.92 9.00 -6.06
C ASP A 133 7.35 8.64 -7.48
N THR A 134 6.74 7.59 -8.06
CA THR A 134 7.07 7.13 -9.42
C THR A 134 6.59 8.07 -10.52
N GLY A 135 5.80 9.08 -10.17
CA GLY A 135 5.09 9.95 -11.11
C GLY A 135 3.85 9.29 -11.74
N GLN A 136 3.65 7.99 -11.52
CA GLN A 136 2.43 7.31 -11.98
C GLN A 136 1.25 7.67 -11.07
N ARG A 137 0.06 7.71 -11.67
CA ARG A 137 -1.21 7.95 -10.97
C ARG A 137 -2.22 6.88 -11.34
N ARG A 138 -3.05 6.47 -10.39
CA ARG A 138 -4.22 5.60 -10.61
C ARG A 138 -5.52 6.40 -10.57
N GLN A 139 -6.65 5.69 -10.70
CA GLN A 139 -7.98 6.30 -10.59
C GLN A 139 -8.09 7.13 -9.30
N GLY A 140 -8.76 8.28 -9.40
CA GLY A 140 -8.87 9.21 -8.27
C GLY A 140 -7.59 10.02 -7.96
N LYS A 141 -6.59 10.00 -8.85
CA LYS A 141 -5.28 10.68 -8.69
C LYS A 141 -4.40 10.09 -7.57
N ALA A 142 -4.68 8.85 -7.16
CA ALA A 142 -3.86 8.11 -6.21
C ALA A 142 -2.42 7.98 -6.73
N ALA A 143 -1.43 8.35 -5.92
CA ALA A 143 -0.01 8.32 -6.28
C ALA A 143 0.56 6.92 -6.14
N VAL A 144 1.36 6.48 -7.11
CA VAL A 144 2.13 5.24 -6.95
C VAL A 144 3.50 5.58 -6.39
N CYS A 145 3.80 5.09 -5.19
CA CYS A 145 5.13 5.18 -4.61
C CYS A 145 5.87 3.86 -4.76
N ARG A 146 7.19 3.95 -4.91
CA ARG A 146 8.12 2.82 -4.84
C ARG A 146 8.85 2.87 -3.52
N VAL A 147 8.91 1.73 -2.84
CA VAL A 147 9.82 1.51 -1.71
C VAL A 147 10.96 0.65 -2.24
N ASP A 148 12.17 1.21 -2.30
CA ASP A 148 13.39 0.48 -2.60
C ASP A 148 14.03 0.03 -1.28
N PHE A 149 14.50 -1.22 -1.25
CA PHE A 149 15.15 -1.81 -0.09
C PHE A 149 16.66 -1.89 -0.29
N VAL A 150 17.39 -1.97 0.82
CA VAL A 150 18.87 -2.03 0.80
C VAL A 150 19.43 -3.29 0.14
N ASP A 151 18.62 -4.35 -0.01
CA ASP A 151 18.97 -5.58 -0.74
C ASP A 151 18.77 -5.46 -2.27
N GLY A 152 18.43 -4.26 -2.76
CA GLY A 152 18.19 -3.96 -4.17
C GLY A 152 16.83 -4.41 -4.68
N SER A 153 15.96 -4.94 -3.82
CA SER A 153 14.57 -5.23 -4.16
C SER A 153 13.69 -3.99 -4.05
N PHE A 154 12.51 -4.01 -4.68
CA PHE A 154 11.56 -2.89 -4.61
C PHE A 154 10.12 -3.37 -4.58
N PHE A 155 9.24 -2.56 -3.99
CA PHE A 155 7.82 -2.82 -3.91
C PHE A 155 7.01 -1.52 -4.10
N ASP A 156 6.04 -1.54 -5.00
CA ASP A 156 5.21 -0.39 -5.31
C ASP A 156 3.86 -0.43 -4.57
N TYR A 157 3.44 0.73 -4.05
CA TYR A 157 2.16 0.94 -3.40
C TYR A 157 1.37 2.05 -4.09
N CYS A 158 0.06 1.87 -4.18
CA CYS A 158 -0.90 2.91 -4.56
C CYS A 158 -1.36 3.64 -3.30
N LEU A 159 -1.13 4.94 -3.21
CA LEU A 159 -1.46 5.79 -2.06
C LEU A 159 -2.75 6.55 -2.32
N TYR A 160 -3.67 6.56 -1.35
CA TYR A 160 -4.99 7.18 -1.52
C TYR A 160 -5.18 8.40 -0.61
N ILE A 161 -5.10 8.20 0.71
CA ILE A 161 -5.35 9.26 1.71
C ILE A 161 -4.01 9.76 2.22
N ASN A 162 -3.88 11.07 2.41
CA ASN A 162 -2.69 11.69 2.99
C ASN A 162 -1.38 11.44 2.21
N GLN A 163 -1.47 11.20 0.90
CA GLN A 163 -0.33 10.78 0.08
C GLN A 163 0.82 11.80 0.09
N ASP A 164 0.52 13.10 0.06
CA ASP A 164 1.55 14.15 -0.06
C ASP A 164 2.34 14.29 1.25
N GLU A 165 1.65 14.34 2.40
CA GLU A 165 2.30 14.39 3.71
C GLU A 165 3.08 13.11 4.01
N PHE A 166 2.56 11.96 3.59
CA PHE A 166 3.25 10.68 3.70
C PHE A 166 4.56 10.67 2.90
N LEU A 167 4.49 11.06 1.62
CA LEU A 167 5.67 11.14 0.75
C LEU A 167 6.69 12.18 1.24
N GLU A 168 6.23 13.30 1.78
CA GLU A 168 7.09 14.31 2.40
C GLU A 168 7.81 13.77 3.65
N ALA A 169 7.11 13.04 4.51
CA ALA A 169 7.70 12.39 5.69
C ALA A 169 8.72 11.31 5.30
N CYS A 170 8.38 10.49 4.31
CA CYS A 170 9.29 9.53 3.69
C CYS A 170 10.56 10.20 3.16
N ARG A 171 10.43 11.32 2.43
CA ARG A 171 11.57 12.08 1.90
C ARG A 171 12.44 12.65 3.01
N LYS A 172 11.85 13.16 4.09
CA LYS A 172 12.64 13.66 5.24
C LYS A 172 13.40 12.54 5.97
N ARG A 173 12.85 11.32 5.96
CA ARG A 173 13.41 10.17 6.67
C ARG A 173 14.48 9.43 5.86
N TRP A 174 14.21 9.17 4.59
CA TRP A 174 15.04 8.33 3.72
C TRP A 174 15.51 9.05 2.45
N GLY A 175 15.08 10.29 2.22
CA GLY A 175 15.51 11.07 1.08
C GLY A 175 16.95 11.56 1.25
N ILE A 176 17.82 11.09 0.37
CA ILE A 176 19.05 11.75 -0.04
C ILE A 176 18.69 12.75 -1.15
#